data_AF-A0A511HM53-F1
#
_entry.id   AF-A0A511HM53-F1
#
_cell.length_a   1.000
_cell.length_b   1.000
_cell.length_c   1.000
_cell.angle_alpha   90.00
_cell.angle_beta   90.00
_cell.angle_gamma   90.00
#
_symmetry.space_group_name_H-M   'P 1'
#
loop_
_entity.id
_entity.type
_entity.pdbx_description
1 polymer ?
#
loop_
_entity_poly.entity_id
_entity_poly.type
_entity_poly.pdbx_seq_one_letter_code
_entity_poly.pdbx_strand_id
1 'polypeptide(L)' 'MPALRRTAQRARAAAGKVHLTVGEVIAAAFETSGGELVEVLAQLTSPQMTRALGRRIVVEG' A
#
# COMPACT_ATOMS: atom_id res chain seq x y z
N MET A 1 -18.84 -5.47 -19.41
CA MET A 1 -17.43 -5.95 -19.29
C MET A 1 -17.20 -6.69 -17.95
N PRO A 2 -17.40 -8.01 -17.87
CA PRO A 2 -17.22 -8.79 -16.62
C PRO A 2 -15.76 -9.24 -16.34
N ALA A 3 -14.89 -9.22 -17.35
CA ALA A 3 -13.53 -9.77 -17.25
C ALA A 3 -12.61 -8.94 -16.33
N LEU A 4 -12.70 -7.61 -16.38
CA LEU A 4 -11.91 -6.67 -15.58
C LEU A 4 -12.11 -6.82 -14.06
N ARG A 5 -13.35 -7.13 -13.63
CA ARG A 5 -13.65 -7.34 -12.21
C ARG A 5 -12.99 -8.63 -11.69
N ARG A 6 -12.92 -9.67 -12.53
CA ARG A 6 -12.27 -10.95 -12.18
C ARG A 6 -10.76 -10.83 -12.06
N THR A 7 -10.10 -10.04 -12.90
CA THR A 7 -8.66 -9.75 -12.78
C THR A 7 -8.34 -8.92 -11.54
N ALA A 8 -9.12 -7.87 -11.24
CA ALA A 8 -8.95 -7.09 -10.02
C ALA A 8 -9.17 -7.92 -8.74
N GLN A 9 -10.16 -8.82 -8.76
CA GLN A 9 -10.43 -9.72 -7.64
C GLN A 9 -9.36 -10.81 -7.48
N ARG A 10 -8.79 -11.31 -8.59
CA ARG A 10 -7.63 -12.23 -8.56
C ARG A 10 -6.35 -11.54 -8.12
N ALA A 11 -6.12 -10.27 -8.49
CA ALA A 11 -5.01 -9.48 -7.97
C ALA A 11 -5.15 -9.25 -6.46
N ARG A 12 -6.36 -8.95 -5.97
CA ARG A 12 -6.66 -8.88 -4.52
C ARG A 12 -6.50 -10.22 -3.80
N ALA A 13 -6.85 -11.34 -4.46
CA ALA A 13 -6.66 -12.68 -3.91
C ALA A 13 -5.19 -13.15 -3.95
N ALA A 14 -4.41 -12.72 -4.95
CA ALA A 14 -2.96 -12.95 -5.04
C ALA A 14 -2.19 -12.08 -4.04
N ALA A 15 -2.68 -10.86 -3.76
CA ALA A 15 -2.26 -10.05 -2.63
C ALA A 15 -2.56 -10.70 -1.26
N GLY A 16 -3.32 -11.79 -1.23
CA GLY A 16 -3.64 -12.55 -0.03
C GLY A 16 -2.44 -13.19 0.67
N LYS A 17 -1.24 -13.23 0.09
CA LYS A 17 -0.01 -13.73 0.75
C LYS A 17 1.31 -13.09 0.24
N VAL A 18 1.29 -11.90 -0.33
CA VAL A 18 2.56 -11.22 -0.63
C VAL A 18 3.06 -10.61 0.67
N HIS A 19 4.11 -11.19 1.24
CA HIS A 19 4.88 -10.54 2.30
C HIS A 19 5.62 -9.37 1.66
N LEU A 20 5.00 -8.19 1.67
CA LEU A 20 5.69 -6.96 1.32
C LEU A 20 6.62 -6.61 2.47
N THR A 21 7.87 -6.36 2.14
CA THR A 21 8.82 -5.69 3.02
C THR A 21 8.40 -4.24 3.21
N VAL A 22 8.82 -3.63 4.32
CA VAL A 22 8.57 -2.20 4.56
C VAL A 22 9.15 -1.34 3.43
N GLY A 23 10.30 -1.74 2.87
CA GLY A 23 10.92 -1.05 1.73
C GLY A 23 10.05 -1.06 0.48
N GLU A 24 9.41 -2.18 0.15
CA GLU A 24 8.48 -2.27 -0.97
C GLU A 24 7.22 -1.43 -0.76
N VAL A 25 6.71 -1.37 0.48
CA VAL A 25 5.57 -0.51 0.82
C VAL A 25 5.93 0.97 0.65
N ILE A 26 7.14 1.36 1.06
CA ILE A 26 7.63 2.74 0.90
C ILE A 26 7.82 3.06 -0.59
N ALA A 27 8.48 2.19 -1.35
CA ALA A 27 8.69 2.38 -2.79
C ALA A 27 7.35 2.54 -3.52
N ALA A 28 6.38 1.67 -3.23
CA ALA A 28 5.04 1.77 -3.80
C ALA A 28 4.35 3.09 -3.43
N ALA A 29 4.53 3.59 -2.21
CA ALA A 29 3.98 4.88 -1.81
C ALA A 29 4.60 6.04 -2.63
N PHE A 30 5.92 6.04 -2.82
CA PHE A 30 6.61 7.03 -3.66
C PHE A 30 6.13 6.99 -5.13
N GLU A 31 5.94 5.79 -5.70
CA GLU A 31 5.42 5.62 -7.05
C GLU A 31 3.98 6.14 -7.18
N THR A 32 3.13 5.92 -6.18
CA THR A 32 1.72 6.36 -6.21
C THR A 32 1.56 7.87 -5.97
N SER A 33 2.43 8.47 -5.17
CA SER A 33 2.38 9.90 -4.78
C SER A 33 3.18 10.81 -5.70
N GLY A 34 3.69 10.31 -6.82
CA GLY A 34 4.52 11.11 -7.74
C GLY A 34 5.81 11.65 -7.11
N GLY A 35 6.28 11.07 -6.01
CA GLY A 35 7.45 11.53 -5.26
C GLY A 35 7.20 12.60 -4.19
N GLU A 36 5.97 13.09 -4.02
CA GLU A 36 5.66 14.14 -3.04
C GLU A 36 5.70 13.58 -1.60
N LEU A 37 6.70 13.99 -0.82
CA LEU A 37 6.96 13.42 0.51
C LEU A 37 5.76 13.56 1.46
N VAL A 38 5.05 14.69 1.40
CA VAL A 38 3.84 14.91 2.22
C VAL A 38 2.76 13.89 1.93
N GLU A 39 2.54 13.56 0.65
CA GLU A 39 1.56 12.58 0.22
C GLU A 39 1.99 11.15 0.57
N VAL A 40 3.28 10.84 0.41
CA VAL A 40 3.86 9.57 0.84
C VAL A 40 3.62 9.34 2.34
N LEU A 41 3.92 10.35 3.16
CA LEU A 41 3.71 10.27 4.60
C LEU A 41 2.22 10.12 4.96
N ALA A 42 1.34 10.86 4.29
CA ALA A 42 -0.10 10.74 4.47
C ALA A 42 -0.60 9.32 4.15
N GLN A 43 -0.07 8.69 3.10
CA GLN A 43 -0.43 7.33 2.70
C GLN A 43 0.11 6.28 3.67
N LEU A 44 1.39 6.38 4.04
CA LEU A 44 2.05 5.44 4.96
C LEU A 44 1.49 5.49 6.38
N THR A 45 1.10 6.68 6.86
CA THR A 45 0.53 6.87 8.20
C THR A 45 -1.00 6.77 8.24
N SER A 46 -1.64 6.43 7.11
CA SER A 46 -3.09 6.34 7.01
C SER A 46 -3.71 5.26 7.91
N PRO A 47 -4.98 5.46 8.36
CA PRO A 47 -5.71 4.42 9.06
C PRO A 47 -5.92 3.15 8.21
N GLN A 48 -6.02 3.28 6.88
CA GLN A 48 -6.08 2.11 5.99
C GLN A 48 -4.80 1.28 6.07
N MET A 49 -3.63 1.93 6.02
CA MET A 49 -2.34 1.26 6.10
C MET A 49 -2.16 0.55 7.45
N THR A 50 -2.54 1.21 8.55
CA THR A 50 -2.50 0.59 9.89
C THR A 50 -3.34 -0.68 9.96
N ARG A 51 -4.53 -0.68 9.37
CA ARG A 51 -5.39 -1.87 9.29
C ARG A 51 -4.80 -2.97 8.41
N ALA A 52 -4.17 -2.61 7.30
CA ALA A 52 -3.55 -3.57 6.38
C ALA A 52 -2.32 -4.26 7.00
N LEU A 53 -1.50 -3.52 7.74
CA LEU A 53 -0.27 -4.04 8.33
C LEU A 53 -0.46 -4.67 9.71
N GLY A 54 -1.61 -4.42 10.37
CA GLY A 54 -1.84 -4.78 11.77
C GLY A 54 -0.95 -4.04 12.78
N ARG A 55 -0.21 -3.03 12.31
CA ARG A 55 0.73 -2.20 13.07
C ARG A 55 0.77 -0.79 12.47
N ARG A 56 1.12 0.19 13.28
CA ARG A 56 1.24 1.58 12.85
C ARG A 56 2.65 1.87 12.36
N ILE A 57 2.78 2.55 11.22
CA ILE A 57 4.04 3.16 10.79
C ILE A 57 4.15 4.52 11.49
N VAL A 58 5.25 4.74 12.20
CA VAL A 58 5.63 6.01 12.80
C VAL A 58 6.89 6.49 12.09
N VAL A 59 6.90 7.74 11.67
CA VAL A 59 8.05 8.38 11.04
C VAL A 59 8.66 9.32 12.08
N GLU A 60 9.93 9.11 12.37
CA GLU A 60 10.73 9.94 13.28
C GLU A 60 11.67 10.81 12.45
N GLY A 61 11.82 12.06 12.84
CA GLY A 61 12.66 13.06 12.19
C GLY A 61 13.17 14.07 13.20
#